data_AF-A0A2S3QPE5-F1
#
_entry.id   AF-A0A2S3QPE5-F1
#
_cell.length_a   1.000
_cell.length_b   1.000
_cell.length_c   1.000
_cell.angle_alpha   90.00
_cell.angle_beta   90.00
_cell.angle_gamma   90.00
#
_symmetry.space_group_name_H-M   'P 1'
#
loop_
_entity.id
_entity.type
_entity.pdbx_description
1 polymer ?
#
loop_
_entity_poly.entity_id
_entity_poly.type
_entity_poly.pdbx_seq_one_letter_code
_entity_poly.pdbx_strand_id
1 'polypeptide(L)'
;MTKIDKEKLTEEMNSKNREWLIESDGVSALFIHNLENFAYRYLETSTDKGIKCVVDGELYQVKSTEPSIIEALKWDNPELKKSLIDLCKKYPGKASKELRVNLSLVTKMLGEHKNECSAHITCLLPNGESLILFEKTTSMSFDDPIELRNKHAALLEEVSVIF
;
A
#
# COMPACT_ATOMS: atom_id res chain seq x y z
N MET A 1 29.46 31.32 -3.88
CA MET A 1 28.76 30.04 -3.64
C MET A 1 29.29 29.01 -4.63
N THR A 2 30.33 28.28 -4.23
CA THR A 2 31.06 27.32 -5.06
C THR A 2 30.43 25.94 -4.99
N LYS A 3 30.28 25.28 -6.15
CA LYS A 3 29.71 23.94 -6.35
C LYS A 3 30.20 22.87 -5.34
N ILE A 4 31.45 23.01 -4.89
CA ILE A 4 32.17 22.14 -3.95
C ILE A 4 31.50 22.08 -2.56
N ASP A 5 30.83 23.14 -2.10
CA ASP A 5 30.10 23.13 -0.82
C ASP A 5 28.84 22.26 -0.88
N LYS A 6 28.12 22.28 -2.01
CA LYS A 6 26.88 21.51 -2.18
C LYS A 6 27.14 20.00 -2.23
N GLU A 7 28.20 19.59 -2.92
CA GLU A 7 28.56 18.16 -3.04
C GLU A 7 28.94 17.58 -1.67
N LYS A 8 29.81 18.26 -0.91
CA LYS A 8 30.17 17.85 0.46
C LYS A 8 28.99 17.83 1.42
N LEU A 9 28.13 18.86 1.37
CA LEU A 9 26.89 18.88 2.17
C LEU A 9 25.94 17.74 1.82
N THR A 10 25.87 17.36 0.54
CA THR A 10 25.03 16.25 0.08
C THR A 10 25.59 14.90 0.54
N GLU A 11 26.90 14.71 0.47
CA GLU A 11 27.59 13.50 0.95
C GLU A 11 27.46 13.34 2.47
N GLU A 12 27.68 14.41 3.24
CA GLU A 12 27.53 14.40 4.70
C GLU A 12 26.08 14.11 5.13
N MET A 13 25.10 14.69 4.42
CA MET A 13 23.68 14.42 4.69
C MET A 13 23.29 12.99 4.31
N ASN A 14 23.83 12.46 3.22
CA ASN A 14 23.60 11.07 2.81
C ASN A 14 24.25 10.08 3.78
N SER A 15 25.45 10.35 4.28
CA SER A 15 26.12 9.52 5.29
C SER A 15 25.29 9.43 6.58
N LYS A 16 24.83 10.57 7.10
CA LYS A 16 23.97 10.61 8.29
C LYS A 16 22.63 9.91 8.08
N ASN A 17 22.01 10.08 6.91
CA ASN A 17 20.77 9.37 6.56
C ASN A 17 21.00 7.85 6.49
N ARG A 18 22.18 7.43 6.01
CA ARG A 18 22.55 6.01 5.96
C ARG A 18 22.66 5.42 7.36
N GLU A 19 23.39 6.11 8.25
CA GLU A 19 23.52 5.71 9.66
C GLU A 19 22.14 5.60 10.33
N TRP A 20 21.23 6.56 10.09
CA TRP A 20 19.86 6.50 10.64
C TRP A 20 19.03 5.34 10.09
N LEU A 21 19.18 5.01 8.81
CA LEU A 21 18.51 3.86 8.19
C LEU A 21 19.09 2.53 8.68
N ILE A 22 20.38 2.48 9.01
CA ILE A 22 21.11 1.27 9.43
C ILE A 22 20.99 1.01 10.94
N GLU A 23 21.11 2.03 11.79
CA GLU A 23 21.25 1.86 13.24
C GLU A 23 19.94 2.01 14.02
N SER A 24 18.87 2.54 13.43
CA SER A 24 17.70 2.99 14.20
C SER A 24 16.37 2.87 13.46
N ASP A 25 15.82 1.67 13.27
CA ASP A 25 14.46 1.39 12.75
C ASP A 25 14.03 2.25 11.55
N GLY A 26 14.98 2.80 10.80
CA GLY A 26 14.71 3.90 9.86
C GLY A 26 13.96 3.40 8.63
N VAL A 27 14.21 2.15 8.26
CA VAL A 27 13.48 1.43 7.24
C VAL A 27 12.03 1.18 7.68
N SER A 28 11.80 0.77 8.93
CA SER A 28 10.47 0.57 9.50
C SER A 28 9.67 1.88 9.52
N ALA A 29 10.29 2.96 10.00
CA ALA A 29 9.69 4.30 10.01
C ALA A 29 9.36 4.81 8.60
N LEU A 30 10.25 4.56 7.63
CA LEU A 30 10.04 4.86 6.21
C LEU A 30 8.81 4.12 5.67
N PHE A 31 8.67 2.82 5.95
CA PHE A 31 7.54 2.02 5.48
C PHE A 31 6.23 2.51 6.07
N ILE A 32 6.17 2.71 7.40
CA ILE A 32 4.99 3.22 8.09
C ILE A 32 4.57 4.56 7.48
N HIS A 33 5.49 5.52 7.39
CA HIS A 33 5.21 6.85 6.84
C HIS A 33 4.69 6.79 5.40
N ASN A 34 5.34 6.01 4.54
CA ASN A 34 4.94 5.90 3.14
C ASN A 34 3.59 5.19 3.00
N LEU A 35 3.36 4.09 3.72
CA LEU A 35 2.09 3.37 3.68
C LEU A 35 0.94 4.24 4.18
N GLU A 36 1.10 5.01 5.25
CA GLU A 36 0.05 5.92 5.74
C GLU A 36 -0.25 7.04 4.75
N ASN A 37 0.77 7.62 4.10
CA ASN A 37 0.56 8.62 3.04
C ASN A 37 -0.16 8.03 1.82
N PHE A 38 0.16 6.80 1.44
CA PHE A 38 -0.53 6.12 0.34
C PHE A 38 -1.94 5.68 0.73
N ALA A 39 -2.17 5.29 1.99
CA ALA A 39 -3.49 5.00 2.49
C ALA A 39 -4.40 6.23 2.41
N TYR A 40 -3.88 7.40 2.81
CA TYR A 40 -4.58 8.67 2.66
C TYR A 40 -4.97 8.96 1.20
N ARG A 41 -4.07 8.68 0.24
CA ARG A 41 -4.30 8.95 -1.19
C ARG A 41 -5.26 7.97 -1.86
N TYR A 42 -5.18 6.67 -1.50
CA TYR A 42 -5.78 5.60 -2.30
C TYR A 42 -6.78 4.71 -1.54
N LEU A 43 -6.65 4.61 -0.23
CA LEU A 43 -7.44 3.65 0.56
C LEU A 43 -8.52 4.32 1.41
N GLU A 44 -8.43 5.61 1.69
CA GLU A 44 -9.47 6.30 2.45
C GLU A 44 -10.80 6.24 1.73
N THR A 45 -11.83 5.86 2.48
CA THR A 45 -13.21 5.83 2.02
C THR A 45 -14.02 6.88 2.76
N SER A 46 -15.31 6.96 2.42
CA SER A 46 -16.22 7.81 3.21
C SER A 46 -16.33 7.35 4.68
N THR A 47 -16.10 6.06 4.94
CA THR A 47 -16.28 5.41 6.24
C THR A 47 -14.98 5.08 6.97
N ASP A 48 -13.84 5.10 6.27
CA ASP A 48 -12.55 4.70 6.82
C ASP A 48 -11.49 5.75 6.50
N LYS A 49 -11.02 6.44 7.54
CA LYS A 49 -10.13 7.62 7.45
C LYS A 49 -9.08 7.58 8.53
N GLY A 50 -7.94 8.23 8.28
CA GLY A 50 -6.83 8.25 9.22
C GLY A 50 -6.23 6.87 9.42
N ILE A 51 -6.23 6.04 8.37
CA ILE A 51 -5.75 4.67 8.36
C ILE A 51 -4.30 4.63 8.87
N LYS A 52 -4.05 3.76 9.85
CA LYS A 52 -2.73 3.57 10.46
C LYS A 52 -2.08 2.28 10.02
N CYS A 53 -0.76 2.33 9.86
CA CYS A 53 0.00 1.14 9.52
C CYS A 53 0.00 0.17 10.71
N VAL A 54 -0.37 -1.07 10.43
CA VAL A 54 -0.22 -2.21 11.35
C VAL A 54 1.08 -2.92 11.01
N VAL A 55 1.84 -3.29 12.04
CA VAL A 55 3.13 -3.96 11.90
C VAL A 55 3.04 -5.34 12.55
N ASP A 56 3.43 -6.37 11.80
CA ASP A 56 3.50 -7.76 12.24
C ASP A 56 4.83 -8.37 11.77
N GLY A 57 5.86 -8.26 12.62
CA GLY A 57 7.23 -8.62 12.26
C GLY A 57 7.73 -7.81 11.07
N GLU A 58 8.04 -8.50 9.97
CA GLU A 58 8.53 -7.91 8.71
C GLU A 58 7.40 -7.46 7.76
N LEU A 59 6.15 -7.54 8.20
CA LEU A 59 4.97 -7.17 7.42
C LEU A 59 4.40 -5.84 7.90
N TYR A 60 4.27 -4.90 6.98
CA TYR A 60 3.69 -3.58 7.20
C TYR A 60 2.45 -3.45 6.33
N GLN A 61 1.30 -3.18 6.94
CA GLN A 61 0.03 -3.16 6.22
C GLN A 61 -0.84 -1.97 6.62
N VAL A 62 -1.45 -1.37 5.61
CA VAL A 62 -2.60 -0.48 5.76
C VAL A 62 -3.78 -1.11 5.04
N LYS A 63 -4.97 -0.98 5.62
CA LYS A 63 -6.19 -1.56 5.07
C LYS A 63 -7.37 -0.63 5.28
N SER A 64 -8.33 -0.70 4.37
CA SER A 64 -9.64 -0.11 4.53
C SER A 64 -10.74 -1.07 4.11
N THR A 65 -11.93 -0.83 4.64
CA THR A 65 -13.14 -1.56 4.24
C THR A 65 -14.21 -0.56 3.79
N GLU A 66 -14.71 -0.74 2.57
CA GLU A 66 -15.94 -0.10 2.09
C GLU A 66 -17.13 -1.04 2.37
N PRO A 67 -17.99 -0.70 3.35
CA PRO A 67 -19.11 -1.55 3.69
C PRO A 67 -20.24 -1.55 2.66
N SER A 68 -20.32 -0.54 1.80
CA SER A 68 -21.37 -0.39 0.81
C SER A 68 -20.86 -0.68 -0.58
N ILE A 69 -21.30 -1.81 -1.15
CA ILE A 69 -21.02 -2.14 -2.56
C ILE A 69 -21.51 -1.04 -3.52
N ILE A 70 -22.54 -0.27 -3.14
CA ILE A 70 -23.07 0.83 -3.94
C ILE A 70 -22.10 2.01 -3.96
N GLU A 71 -21.40 2.28 -2.86
CA GLU A 71 -20.36 3.31 -2.83
C GLU A 71 -19.11 2.83 -3.58
N ALA A 72 -18.71 1.56 -3.43
CA ALA A 72 -17.59 0.99 -4.20
C ALA A 72 -17.84 1.04 -5.72
N LEU A 73 -19.09 0.86 -6.16
CA LEU A 73 -19.48 1.03 -7.56
C LEU A 73 -19.40 2.47 -8.07
N LYS A 74 -19.12 3.47 -7.24
CA LYS A 74 -18.91 4.85 -7.70
C LYS A 74 -17.44 5.15 -8.02
N TRP A 75 -16.52 4.27 -7.65
CA TRP A 75 -15.10 4.46 -7.94
C TRP A 75 -14.82 4.52 -9.44
N ASP A 76 -13.75 5.23 -9.79
CA ASP A 76 -13.39 5.59 -11.16
C ASP A 76 -12.64 4.47 -11.91
N ASN A 77 -12.43 3.32 -11.27
CA ASN A 77 -11.82 2.15 -11.89
C ASN A 77 -12.85 1.29 -12.66
N PRO A 78 -12.80 1.25 -14.02
CA PRO A 78 -13.80 0.56 -14.82
C PRO A 78 -13.73 -0.97 -14.71
N GLU A 79 -12.52 -1.53 -14.57
CA GLU A 79 -12.31 -2.97 -14.46
C GLU A 79 -12.86 -3.49 -13.13
N LEU A 80 -12.56 -2.77 -12.04
CA LEU A 80 -13.10 -3.07 -10.73
C LEU A 80 -14.62 -2.97 -10.71
N LYS A 81 -15.17 -1.88 -11.24
CA LYS A 81 -16.63 -1.69 -11.36
C LYS A 81 -17.28 -2.87 -12.07
N LYS A 82 -16.69 -3.39 -13.15
CA LYS A 82 -17.20 -4.57 -13.86
C LYS A 82 -17.22 -5.82 -12.96
N SER A 83 -16.12 -6.10 -12.26
CA SER A 83 -16.04 -7.23 -11.32
C SER A 83 -17.06 -7.13 -10.18
N LEU A 84 -17.27 -5.92 -9.63
CA LEU A 84 -18.27 -5.68 -8.58
C LEU A 84 -19.71 -5.84 -9.11
N ILE A 85 -20.00 -5.45 -10.35
CA ILE A 85 -21.29 -5.67 -11.00
C ILE A 85 -21.56 -7.17 -11.15
N ASP A 86 -20.56 -7.95 -11.58
CA ASP A 86 -20.72 -9.39 -11.75
C ASP A 86 -20.91 -10.10 -10.41
N LEU A 87 -20.26 -9.63 -9.34
CA LEU A 87 -20.57 -10.07 -7.97
C LEU A 87 -22.00 -9.74 -7.54
N CYS A 88 -22.48 -8.53 -7.80
CA CYS A 88 -23.87 -8.15 -7.49
C CYS A 88 -24.89 -9.04 -8.21
N LYS A 89 -24.59 -9.48 -9.44
CA LYS A 89 -25.45 -10.43 -10.16
C LYS A 89 -25.43 -11.83 -9.53
N LYS A 90 -24.27 -12.27 -9.04
CA LYS A 90 -24.12 -13.56 -8.34
C LYS A 90 -24.81 -13.57 -6.97
N TYR A 91 -24.85 -12.43 -6.28
CA TYR A 91 -25.45 -12.26 -4.95
C TYR A 91 -26.53 -11.18 -4.95
N PRO A 92 -27.70 -11.39 -5.55
CA PRO A 92 -28.71 -10.33 -5.71
C PRO A 92 -29.44 -9.97 -4.40
N GLY A 93 -30.04 -8.78 -4.38
CA GLY A 93 -31.01 -8.37 -3.37
C GLY A 93 -30.38 -8.02 -2.02
N LYS A 94 -30.70 -8.80 -0.97
CA LYS A 94 -30.11 -8.57 0.36
C LYS A 94 -28.66 -9.04 0.44
N ALA A 95 -28.30 -10.10 -0.30
CA ALA A 95 -26.96 -10.67 -0.29
C ALA A 95 -25.90 -9.69 -0.84
N SER A 96 -26.23 -8.86 -1.84
CA SER A 96 -25.30 -7.85 -2.34
C SER A 96 -24.97 -6.79 -1.28
N LYS A 97 -25.88 -6.54 -0.33
CA LYS A 97 -25.66 -5.59 0.77
C LYS A 97 -24.77 -6.16 1.88
N GLU A 98 -24.45 -7.45 1.83
CA GLU A 98 -23.52 -8.11 2.74
C GLU A 98 -22.09 -8.15 2.17
N LEU A 99 -21.92 -7.85 0.87
CA LEU A 99 -20.61 -7.70 0.25
C LEU A 99 -19.84 -6.54 0.90
N ARG A 100 -18.58 -6.79 1.27
CA ARG A 100 -17.66 -5.76 1.78
C ARG A 100 -16.43 -5.74 0.89
N VAL A 101 -16.05 -4.58 0.37
CA VAL A 101 -14.83 -4.45 -0.43
C VAL A 101 -13.72 -4.02 0.49
N ASN A 102 -12.62 -4.78 0.54
CA ASN A 102 -11.45 -4.42 1.32
C ASN A 102 -10.32 -4.04 0.37
N LEU A 103 -9.68 -2.92 0.68
CA LEU A 103 -8.50 -2.43 -0.01
C LEU A 103 -7.31 -2.57 0.94
N SER A 104 -6.17 -3.01 0.46
CA SER A 104 -4.96 -3.00 1.28
C SER A 104 -3.70 -2.74 0.49
N LEU A 105 -2.76 -2.05 1.13
CA LEU A 105 -1.39 -1.93 0.70
C LEU A 105 -0.49 -2.59 1.74
N VAL A 106 0.50 -3.31 1.25
CA VAL A 106 1.43 -4.09 2.05
C VAL A 106 2.83 -3.81 1.59
N THR A 107 3.73 -3.56 2.52
CA THR A 107 5.18 -3.69 2.31
C THR A 107 5.71 -4.80 3.20
N LYS A 108 6.51 -5.68 2.63
CA LYS A 108 7.14 -6.79 3.34
C LYS A 108 8.64 -6.83 3.08
N MET A 109 9.44 -7.00 4.12
CA MET A 109 10.85 -7.35 3.97
C MET A 109 11.03 -8.86 3.74
N LEU A 110 11.82 -9.20 2.72
CA LEU A 110 12.14 -10.57 2.34
C LEU A 110 13.64 -10.81 2.57
N GLY A 111 14.01 -10.94 3.84
CA GLY A 111 15.42 -10.89 4.27
C GLY A 111 15.93 -9.44 4.33
N GLU A 112 17.24 -9.26 4.39
CA GLU A 112 17.86 -7.95 4.68
C GLU A 112 17.89 -7.00 3.48
N HIS A 113 17.93 -7.55 2.26
CA HIS A 113 18.27 -6.82 1.02
C HIS A 113 17.18 -6.89 -0.05
N LYS A 114 15.94 -7.21 0.34
CA LYS A 114 14.82 -7.29 -0.60
C LYS A 114 13.53 -6.84 0.07
N ASN A 115 12.78 -5.97 -0.59
CA ASN A 115 11.43 -5.65 -0.20
C ASN A 115 10.44 -6.05 -1.29
N GLU A 116 9.21 -6.30 -0.87
CA GLU A 116 8.06 -6.54 -1.71
C GLU A 116 6.97 -5.54 -1.34
N CYS A 117 6.32 -4.95 -2.33
CA CYS A 117 5.14 -4.12 -2.17
C CYS A 117 3.98 -4.79 -2.90
N SER A 118 2.82 -4.85 -2.26
CA SER A 118 1.62 -5.46 -2.82
C SER A 118 0.40 -4.60 -2.56
N ALA A 119 -0.49 -4.53 -3.55
CA ALA A 119 -1.81 -3.95 -3.45
C ALA A 119 -2.85 -5.04 -3.69
N HIS A 120 -3.91 -5.04 -2.86
CA HIS A 120 -4.99 -6.00 -2.96
C HIS A 120 -6.35 -5.32 -2.91
N ILE A 121 -7.25 -5.82 -3.75
CA ILE A 121 -8.68 -5.54 -3.66
C ILE A 121 -9.37 -6.88 -3.47
N THR A 122 -9.99 -7.06 -2.31
CA THR A 122 -10.74 -8.27 -1.98
C THR A 122 -12.19 -7.95 -1.68
N CYS A 123 -13.05 -8.95 -1.77
CA CYS A 123 -14.45 -8.84 -1.38
C CYS A 123 -14.82 -9.94 -0.41
N LEU A 124 -15.26 -9.55 0.79
CA LEU A 124 -15.91 -10.47 1.72
C LEU A 124 -17.31 -10.79 1.19
N LEU A 125 -17.55 -12.07 0.96
CA LEU A 125 -18.79 -12.62 0.45
C LEU A 125 -19.78 -12.91 1.59
N PRO A 126 -21.09 -13.06 1.31
CA PRO A 126 -22.10 -13.30 2.32
C PRO A 126 -21.90 -14.61 3.10
N ASN A 127 -21.23 -15.59 2.49
CA ASN A 127 -20.87 -16.86 3.12
C ASN A 127 -19.63 -16.77 4.02
N GLY A 128 -19.02 -15.58 4.17
CA GLY A 128 -17.82 -15.35 4.96
C GLY A 128 -16.51 -15.62 4.23
N GLU A 129 -16.55 -16.09 2.98
CA GLU A 129 -15.34 -16.27 2.17
C GLU A 129 -14.82 -14.93 1.66
N SER A 130 -13.50 -14.81 1.51
CA SER A 130 -12.88 -13.65 0.87
C SER A 130 -12.47 -14.00 -0.55
N LEU A 131 -12.93 -13.21 -1.52
CA LEU A 131 -12.57 -13.33 -2.93
C LEU A 131 -11.56 -12.24 -3.30
N ILE A 132 -10.44 -12.62 -3.89
CA ILE A 132 -9.50 -11.66 -4.49
C ILE A 132 -10.09 -11.18 -5.82
N LEU A 133 -10.25 -9.85 -5.96
CA LEU A 133 -10.70 -9.21 -7.19
C LEU A 133 -9.50 -8.79 -8.03
N PHE A 134 -8.55 -8.10 -7.40
CA PHE A 134 -7.32 -7.63 -8.02
C PHE A 134 -6.17 -7.79 -7.03
N GLU A 135 -5.01 -8.11 -7.57
CA GLU A 135 -3.75 -8.16 -6.86
C GLU A 135 -2.67 -7.64 -7.79
N LYS A 136 -1.79 -6.81 -7.25
CA LYS A 136 -0.57 -6.40 -7.93
C LYS A 136 0.57 -6.37 -6.95
N THR A 137 1.67 -7.01 -7.33
CA THR A 137 2.88 -7.13 -6.51
C THR A 137 4.09 -6.70 -7.32
N THR A 138 4.98 -5.97 -6.68
CA THR A 138 6.30 -5.63 -7.20
C THR A 138 7.34 -5.85 -6.11
N SER A 139 8.58 -6.08 -6.48
CA SER A 139 9.66 -6.27 -5.51
C SER A 139 10.95 -5.66 -6.03
N MET A 140 11.83 -5.28 -5.12
CA MET A 140 13.17 -4.84 -5.47
C MET A 140 14.19 -5.40 -4.50
N SER A 141 15.38 -5.70 -5.03
CA SER A 141 16.57 -5.96 -4.24
C SER A 141 17.42 -4.70 -4.15
N PHE A 142 18.11 -4.54 -3.04
CA PHE A 142 18.95 -3.38 -2.78
C PHE A 142 20.14 -3.75 -1.88
N ASP A 143 21.31 -3.23 -2.21
CA ASP A 143 22.51 -3.40 -1.37
C ASP A 143 22.64 -2.27 -0.34
N ASP A 144 22.12 -1.08 -0.67
CA ASP A 144 22.09 0.11 0.19
C ASP A 144 20.64 0.50 0.57
N PRO A 145 20.31 0.61 1.86
CA PRO A 145 19.00 1.12 2.33
C PRO A 145 18.60 2.49 1.75
N ILE A 146 19.56 3.31 1.32
CA ILE A 146 19.24 4.58 0.62
C ILE A 146 18.52 4.33 -0.71
N GLU A 147 18.85 3.26 -1.43
CA GLU A 147 18.14 2.92 -2.67
C GLU A 147 16.67 2.62 -2.38
N LEU A 148 16.42 1.83 -1.33
CA LEU A 148 15.08 1.54 -0.86
C LEU A 148 14.33 2.81 -0.50
N ARG A 149 14.93 3.70 0.30
CA ARG A 149 14.35 5.01 0.64
C ARG A 149 13.90 5.79 -0.60
N ASN A 150 14.73 5.82 -1.63
CA ASN A 150 14.48 6.62 -2.83
C ASN A 150 13.44 5.97 -3.76
N LYS A 151 13.30 4.65 -3.75
CA LYS A 151 12.44 3.91 -4.69
C LYS A 151 11.13 3.40 -4.07
N HIS A 152 11.03 3.26 -2.75
CA HIS A 152 9.88 2.64 -2.08
C HIS A 152 8.54 3.30 -2.43
N ALA A 153 8.49 4.64 -2.46
CA ALA A 153 7.28 5.36 -2.86
C ALA A 153 6.90 5.08 -4.32
N ALA A 154 7.87 4.92 -5.21
CA ALA A 154 7.61 4.57 -6.61
C ALA A 154 7.08 3.13 -6.75
N LEU A 155 7.60 2.18 -5.95
CA LEU A 155 7.07 0.82 -5.90
C LEU A 155 5.61 0.79 -5.41
N LEU A 156 5.29 1.57 -4.37
CA LEU A 156 3.91 1.70 -3.90
C LEU A 156 3.00 2.32 -4.96
N GLU A 157 3.44 3.37 -5.66
CA GLU A 157 2.68 3.97 -6.76
C GLU A 157 2.43 2.96 -7.89
N GLU A 158 3.41 2.12 -8.20
CA GLU A 158 3.29 1.09 -9.22
C GLU A 158 2.18 0.07 -8.88
N VAL A 159 2.08 -0.36 -7.63
CA VAL A 159 1.05 -1.34 -7.22
C VAL A 159 -0.31 -0.68 -7.01
N SER A 160 -0.35 0.59 -6.56
CA SER A 160 -1.59 1.33 -6.32
C SER A 160 -2.42 1.64 -7.56
N VAL A 161 -1.89 1.41 -8.78
CA VAL A 161 -2.64 1.61 -10.03
C VAL A 161 -3.93 0.77 -10.13
N ILE A 162 -4.11 -0.22 -9.25
CA ILE A 162 -5.31 -1.06 -9.21
C ILE A 162 -6.48 -0.42 -8.47
N PHE A 163 -6.26 0.63 -7.66
CA PHE A 163 -7.32 1.35 -6.96
C PHE A 163 -8.01 2.35 -7.89
#